data_AF-A0A7X2MM92-F1
#
_entry.id   AF-A0A7X2MM92-F1
#
_cell.length_a   1.000
_cell.length_b   1.000
_cell.length_c   1.000
_cell.angle_alpha   90.00
_cell.angle_beta   90.00
_cell.angle_gamma   90.00
#
_symmetry.space_group_name_H-M   'P 1'
#
loop_
_entity.id
_entity.type
_entity.pdbx_description
1 polymer ?
#
loop_
_entity_poly.entity_id
_entity_poly.type
_entity_poly.pdbx_seq_one_letter_code
_entity_poly.pdbx_strand_id
1 'polypeptide(L)'
;PQQPWAFAGELALTAKLQGSVSEDFNIMTRRGEWQAAVEVVTTPVSTLHGVAWVLAGAWQTADGERLNAQQGAWWVDEETQLSPCRDDARLLFTRLNRVP
;
A
#
# COMPACT_ATOMS: atom_id res chain seq x y z
N PRO A 1 -4.98 -12.57 -7.29
CA PRO A 1 -3.68 -12.09 -6.76
C PRO A 1 -3.72 -10.57 -6.65
N GLN A 2 -2.97 -9.96 -5.72
CA GLN A 2 -2.93 -8.49 -5.54
C GLN A 2 -4.31 -7.87 -5.21
N GLN A 3 -5.16 -8.59 -4.46
CA GLN A 3 -6.45 -8.08 -3.97
C GLN A 3 -6.33 -7.86 -2.46
N PRO A 4 -6.44 -6.61 -1.98
CA PRO A 4 -6.47 -6.34 -0.54
C PRO A 4 -7.61 -7.11 0.13
N TRP A 5 -7.32 -7.70 1.29
CA TRP A 5 -8.31 -8.40 2.10
C TRP A 5 -8.15 -7.98 3.55
N ALA A 6 -9.19 -7.33 4.09
CA ALA A 6 -9.19 -6.79 5.44
C ALA A 6 -9.79 -7.79 6.43
N PHE A 7 -9.17 -7.91 7.61
CA PHE A 7 -9.68 -8.69 8.73
C PHE A 7 -9.29 -8.04 10.06
N ALA A 8 -10.03 -8.35 11.11
CA ALA A 8 -9.72 -7.90 12.46
C ALA A 8 -8.61 -8.78 13.06
N GLY A 9 -7.59 -8.18 13.69
CA GLY A 9 -6.41 -8.92 14.18
C GLY A 9 -6.69 -9.96 15.27
N GLU A 10 -7.84 -9.91 15.93
CA GLU A 10 -8.33 -10.89 16.90
C GLU A 10 -8.94 -12.14 16.25
N LEU A 11 -9.20 -12.11 14.94
CA LEU A 11 -9.76 -13.25 14.24
C LEU A 11 -8.71 -14.36 14.14
N ALA A 12 -9.04 -15.54 14.66
CA ALA A 12 -8.23 -16.72 14.46
C ALA A 12 -8.29 -17.13 12.99
N LEU A 13 -7.19 -16.94 12.26
CA LEU A 13 -7.06 -17.26 10.84
C LEU A 13 -6.10 -18.41 10.61
N THR A 14 -6.39 -19.21 9.59
CA THR A 14 -5.50 -20.27 9.10
C THR A 14 -5.39 -20.15 7.60
N ALA A 15 -4.17 -20.02 7.08
CA ALA A 15 -3.90 -20.02 5.65
C ALA A 15 -3.67 -21.46 5.17
N LYS A 16 -4.38 -21.87 4.11
CA LYS A 16 -4.14 -23.12 3.40
C LYS A 16 -3.60 -22.81 2.01
N LEU A 17 -2.31 -23.11 1.79
CA LEU A 17 -1.67 -22.90 0.49
C LEU A 17 -2.25 -23.89 -0.54
N GLN A 18 -2.65 -23.38 -1.70
CA GLN A 18 -3.07 -24.19 -2.86
C GLN A 18 -1.89 -24.57 -3.79
N GLY A 19 -0.67 -24.17 -3.44
CA GLY A 19 0.56 -24.38 -4.20
C GLY A 19 1.78 -24.34 -3.27
N SER A 20 2.95 -24.00 -3.81
CA SER A 20 4.20 -24.02 -3.04
C SER A 20 4.38 -22.78 -2.15
N VAL A 21 4.40 -21.59 -2.74
CA VAL A 21 4.79 -20.34 -2.06
C VAL A 21 3.73 -19.26 -2.32
N SER A 22 3.39 -18.53 -1.26
CA SER A 22 2.62 -17.28 -1.33
C SER A 22 3.46 -16.18 -0.70
N GLU A 23 3.49 -15.02 -1.34
CA GLU A 23 4.09 -13.80 -0.80
C GLU A 23 2.97 -12.78 -0.62
N ASP A 24 2.82 -12.30 0.61
CA ASP A 24 1.77 -11.36 0.99
C ASP A 24 2.40 -10.06 1.53
N PHE A 25 1.73 -8.94 1.27
CA PHE A 25 2.08 -7.65 1.83
C PHE A 25 1.10 -7.30 2.95
N ASN A 26 1.59 -7.14 4.17
CA ASN A 26 0.76 -6.94 5.36
C ASN A 26 0.79 -5.50 5.83
N ILE A 27 -0.39 -4.90 6.01
CA ILE A 27 -0.58 -3.64 6.72
C ILE A 27 -1.32 -3.95 8.02
N MET A 28 -0.72 -3.56 9.14
CA MET A 28 -1.33 -3.68 10.46
C MET A 28 -1.36 -2.30 11.11
N THR A 29 -2.53 -1.89 11.59
CA THR A 29 -2.72 -0.61 12.28
C THR A 29 -3.22 -0.83 13.69
N ARG A 30 -2.85 0.08 14.60
CA ARG A 30 -3.29 0.03 16.00
C ARG A 30 -4.73 0.52 16.11
N ARG A 31 -5.61 -0.35 16.61
CA ARG A 31 -7.04 -0.05 16.81
C ARG A 31 -7.20 1.17 17.71
N GLY A 32 -8.11 2.07 17.31
CA GLY A 32 -8.41 3.28 18.06
C GLY A 32 -7.38 4.40 17.89
N GLU A 33 -6.28 4.16 17.17
CA GLU A 33 -5.29 5.20 16.85
C GLU A 33 -5.17 5.45 15.35
N TRP A 34 -5.33 4.40 14.53
CA TRP A 34 -5.17 4.48 13.08
C TRP A 34 -6.24 3.70 12.32
N GLN A 35 -6.58 4.20 11.14
CA GLN A 35 -7.38 3.52 10.12
C GLN A 35 -6.56 3.42 8.83
N ALA A 36 -6.65 2.28 8.15
CA ALA A 36 -6.02 2.05 6.85
C ALA A 36 -7.07 1.77 5.78
N ALA A 37 -6.95 2.42 4.63
CA ALA A 37 -7.63 2.05 3.39
C ALA A 37 -6.57 1.61 2.38
N VAL A 38 -6.67 0.36 1.90
CA VAL A 38 -5.67 -0.26 1.03
C VAL A 38 -6.31 -0.56 -0.32
N GLU A 39 -5.68 -0.07 -1.39
CA GLU A 39 -6.17 -0.20 -2.76
C GLU A 39 -5.02 -0.49 -3.73
N VAL A 40 -5.31 -1.17 -4.83
CA VAL A 40 -4.40 -1.21 -5.98
C VAL A 40 -4.82 -0.12 -6.95
N VAL A 41 -3.92 0.83 -7.19
CA VAL A 41 -4.18 2.03 -8.02
C VAL A 41 -3.27 2.07 -9.24
N THR A 42 -3.77 2.70 -10.30
CA THR A 42 -3.05 2.93 -11.57
C THR A 42 -3.04 4.41 -11.97
N THR A 43 -3.57 5.29 -11.13
CA THR A 43 -3.66 6.73 -11.33
C THR A 43 -2.97 7.46 -10.18
N PRO A 44 -2.60 8.74 -10.35
CA PRO A 44 -2.00 9.52 -9.27
C PRO A 44 -2.82 9.48 -7.97
N VAL A 45 -2.12 9.46 -6.83
CA VAL A 45 -2.71 9.44 -5.49
C VAL A 45 -1.99 10.42 -4.57
N SER A 46 -2.69 10.95 -3.56
CA SER A 46 -2.14 11.86 -2.55
C SER A 46 -2.76 11.59 -1.18
N THR A 47 -1.93 11.64 -0.13
CA THR A 47 -2.34 11.55 1.28
C THR A 47 -1.27 12.11 2.22
N LEU A 48 -1.69 12.55 3.41
CA LEU A 48 -0.84 13.04 4.49
C LEU A 48 -0.06 11.94 5.23
N HIS A 49 -0.61 10.72 5.26
CA HIS A 49 0.06 9.55 5.81
C HIS A 49 -0.22 8.37 4.89
N GLY A 50 0.81 7.57 4.64
CA GLY A 50 0.62 6.42 3.78
C GLY A 50 1.79 5.47 3.72
N VAL A 51 1.50 4.33 3.11
CA VAL A 51 2.48 3.32 2.69
C VAL A 51 2.21 3.02 1.23
N ALA A 52 3.27 2.92 0.44
CA ALA A 52 3.20 2.62 -0.97
C ALA A 52 4.15 1.46 -1.30
N TRP A 53 3.68 0.50 -2.08
CA TRP A 53 4.48 -0.61 -2.56
C TRP A 53 4.25 -0.82 -4.06
N VAL A 54 5.31 -0.73 -4.86
CA VAL A 54 5.21 -0.82 -6.32
C VAL A 54 5.07 -2.28 -6.74
N LEU A 55 3.88 -2.62 -7.26
CA LEU A 55 3.57 -3.96 -7.77
C LEU A 55 4.09 -4.17 -9.19
N ALA A 56 4.10 -3.12 -10.01
CA ALA A 56 4.55 -3.15 -11.40
C ALA A 56 4.95 -1.75 -11.89
N GLY A 57 5.81 -1.70 -12.91
CA GLY A 57 6.28 -0.46 -13.52
C GLY A 57 7.14 0.36 -12.56
N ALA A 58 6.99 1.69 -12.65
CA ALA A 58 7.64 2.64 -11.76
C ALA A 58 6.70 3.79 -11.41
N TRP A 59 6.88 4.31 -10.20
CA TRP A 59 6.17 5.46 -9.65
C TRP A 59 7.16 6.53 -9.24
N GLN A 60 6.69 7.76 -9.16
CA GLN A 60 7.52 8.87 -8.70
C GLN A 60 6.77 9.75 -7.71
N THR A 61 7.51 10.27 -6.75
CA THR A 61 7.09 11.33 -5.83
C THR A 61 7.07 12.68 -6.55
N ALA A 62 6.47 13.70 -5.92
CA ALA A 62 6.40 15.06 -6.48
C ALA A 62 7.78 15.73 -6.64
N ASP A 63 8.75 15.41 -5.80
CA ASP A 63 10.13 15.88 -5.87
C ASP A 63 11.00 15.08 -6.87
N GLY A 64 10.42 14.06 -7.52
CA GLY A 64 11.05 13.31 -8.60
C GLY A 64 11.83 12.06 -8.16
N GLU A 65 11.79 11.69 -6.87
CA GLU A 65 12.28 10.38 -6.44
C GLU A 65 11.48 9.27 -7.12
N ARG A 66 12.18 8.23 -7.59
CA ARG A 66 11.57 7.13 -8.34
C ARG A 66 11.61 5.83 -7.54
N LEU A 67 10.45 5.18 -7.46
CA LEU A 67 10.26 3.84 -6.93
C LEU A 67 9.99 2.86 -8.07
N ASN A 68 10.78 1.78 -8.16
CA ASN A 68 10.59 0.69 -9.11
C ASN A 68 9.86 -0.49 -8.46
N ALA A 69 9.45 -1.47 -9.26
CA ALA A 69 8.82 -2.70 -8.77
C ALA A 69 9.58 -3.32 -7.59
N GLN A 70 8.84 -3.78 -6.58
CA GLN A 70 9.36 -4.32 -5.32
C GLN A 70 10.12 -3.31 -4.44
N GLN A 71 9.91 -2.01 -4.69
CA GLN A 71 10.30 -0.95 -3.78
C GLN A 71 9.06 -0.32 -3.16
N GLY A 72 9.25 0.34 -2.02
CA GLY A 72 8.17 1.03 -1.33
C GLY A 72 8.67 2.23 -0.54
N ALA A 73 7.71 3.04 -0.12
CA ALA A 73 7.92 4.21 0.71
C ALA A 73 6.82 4.27 1.77
N TRP A 74 7.10 4.98 2.86
CA TRP A 74 6.13 5.32 3.88
C TRP A 74 6.39 6.74 4.36
N TRP A 75 5.34 7.42 4.79
CA TRP A 75 5.41 8.80 5.24
C TRP A 75 4.33 9.08 6.27
N VAL A 76 4.59 10.07 7.13
CA VAL A 76 3.69 10.49 8.20
C VAL A 76 3.85 12.00 8.40
N ASP A 77 2.72 12.71 8.51
CA ASP A 77 2.67 14.15 8.78
C ASP A 77 3.30 14.96 7.62
N GLU A 78 3.23 14.41 6.41
CA GLU A 78 3.76 14.99 5.17
C GLU A 78 2.81 14.69 4.00
N GLU A 79 2.35 15.70 3.27
CA GLU A 79 1.50 15.45 2.09
C GLU A 79 2.37 14.90 0.95
N THR A 80 2.17 13.63 0.62
CA THR A 80 2.94 12.96 -0.44
C THR A 80 2.03 12.57 -1.59
N GLN A 81 2.40 13.02 -2.79
CA GLN A 81 1.79 12.60 -4.04
C GLN A 81 2.69 11.57 -4.75
N LEU A 82 2.06 10.51 -5.24
CA LEU A 82 2.70 9.50 -6.08
C LEU A 82 2.00 9.44 -7.43
N SER A 83 2.77 9.46 -8.52
CA SER A 83 2.26 9.38 -9.89
C SER A 83 2.88 8.20 -10.64
N PRO A 84 2.12 7.49 -11.50
CA PRO A 84 2.65 6.44 -12.35
C PRO A 84 3.57 7.06 -13.41
N CYS A 85 4.73 6.44 -13.67
CA CYS A 85 5.63 6.93 -14.72
C CYS A 85 5.20 6.46 -16.12
N ARG A 86 4.40 5.39 -16.22
CA ARG A 86 3.95 4.72 -17.45
C ARG A 86 2.64 3.96 -17.20
N ASP A 87 1.95 3.56 -18.27
CA ASP A 87 0.63 2.92 -18.22
C ASP A 87 0.61 1.51 -17.59
N ASP A 88 1.77 0.85 -17.49
CA ASP A 88 1.91 -0.47 -16.86
C ASP A 88 2.04 -0.40 -15.33
N ALA A 89 2.16 0.81 -14.78
CA ALA A 89 2.45 1.03 -13.37
C ALA A 89 1.25 0.68 -12.48
N ARG A 90 1.51 -0.15 -11.46
CA ARG A 90 0.51 -0.50 -10.43
C ARG A 90 1.11 -0.32 -9.04
N LEU A 91 0.37 0.35 -8.17
CA LEU A 91 0.78 0.61 -6.79
C LEU A 91 -0.20 -0.04 -5.83
N LEU A 92 0.31 -0.78 -4.86
CA LEU A 92 -0.44 -1.05 -3.64
C LEU A 92 -0.31 0.19 -2.75
N PHE A 93 -1.38 0.97 -2.69
CA PHE A 93 -1.43 2.23 -1.96
C PHE A 93 -2.25 2.07 -0.70
N THR A 94 -1.68 2.49 0.43
CA THR A 94 -2.34 2.51 1.73
C THR A 94 -2.47 3.94 2.19
N ARG A 95 -3.71 4.45 2.26
CA ARG A 95 -4.03 5.69 2.95
C ARG A 95 -4.17 5.41 4.44
N LEU A 96 -3.39 6.11 5.27
CA LEU A 96 -3.48 6.03 6.72
C LEU A 96 -4.13 7.30 7.26
N ASN A 97 -5.06 7.16 8.19
CA ASN A 97 -5.68 8.27 8.90
C ASN A 97 -5.60 8.03 10.41
N ARG A 98 -5.28 9.07 11.18
CA ARG A 98 -5.43 9.01 12.64
C ARG A 98 -6.91 8.92 12.99
N VAL A 99 -7.25 8.09 13.97
CA VAL A 99 -8.59 8.07 14.57
C VAL A 99 -8.70 9.32 15.47
N PRO A 100 -9.79 10.11 15.35
CA PRO A 100 -10.05 11.24 16.25
C PRO A 100 -10.15 10.86 17.73
#